data_AF-A0AAU9VZT0-F1
#
_entry.id   AF-A0AAU9VZT0-F1
#
_cell.length_a   1.000
_cell.length_b   1.000
_cell.length_c   1.000
_cell.angle_alpha   90.00
_cell.angle_beta   90.00
_cell.angle_gamma   90.00
#
_symmetry.space_group_name_H-M   'P 1'
#
loop_
_entity.id
_entity.type
_entity.pdbx_description
1 polymer ?
#
loop_
_entity_poly.entity_id
_entity_poly.type
_entity_poly.pdbx_seq_one_letter_code
_entity_poly.pdbx_strand_id
1 'polypeptide(L)'
;MKRLACGDVHEGMKKCVNCLEAVYCSVECQRSHWPQHRPSCQTTVERVLKLVEKLKMFSESKEKTPGLAATYYWGNQPAVDTINLSVNEGEEYSNPLALLLCGVGDLRNVLLTIASLPDVYQKQVMFVMNDICPCTLARTVLLLYMLYKGGNDMASAVIHIRYSLRISEQDSLRCC
;
A
#
# COMPACT_ATOMS: atom_id res chain seq x y z
N MET A 1 3.79 26.97 16.10
CA MET A 1 4.57 28.22 16.27
C MET A 1 5.85 27.90 17.02
N LYS A 2 7.03 28.05 16.38
CA LYS A 2 8.33 27.88 17.04
C LYS A 2 8.48 29.00 18.08
N ARG A 3 8.57 28.67 19.37
CA ARG A 3 8.71 29.67 20.44
C ARG A 3 10.19 30.05 20.54
N LEU A 4 10.48 31.33 20.31
CA LEU A 4 11.83 31.89 20.29
C LEU A 4 12.17 32.46 21.66
N ALA A 5 13.34 32.10 22.19
CA ALA A 5 13.86 32.71 23.42
C ALA A 5 14.55 34.06 23.16
N CYS A 6 14.91 34.38 21.90
CA CYS A 6 15.77 35.52 21.55
C CYS A 6 15.35 36.28 20.27
N GLY A 7 14.08 36.18 19.85
CA GLY A 7 13.51 37.06 18.81
C GLY A 7 13.85 36.72 17.35
N ASP A 8 15.05 36.23 17.03
CA ASP A 8 15.48 35.96 15.65
C ASP A 8 15.93 34.50 15.45
N VAL A 9 15.82 33.98 14.21
CA VAL A 9 16.34 32.65 13.82
C VAL A 9 17.47 32.85 12.81
N HIS A 10 18.66 32.32 13.10
CA HIS A 10 19.82 32.33 12.19
C HIS A 10 20.47 30.95 12.11
N GLU A 11 21.36 30.75 11.13
CA GLU A 11 22.14 29.51 10.99
C GLU A 11 23.02 29.27 12.23
N GLY A 12 23.10 28.02 12.68
CA GLY A 12 23.90 27.62 13.84
C GLY A 12 23.16 27.56 15.19
N MET A 13 21.85 27.82 15.22
CA MET A 13 21.05 27.65 16.45
C MET A 13 21.00 26.21 16.93
N LYS A 14 21.11 26.03 18.25
CA LYS A 14 21.09 24.74 18.95
C LYS A 14 19.67 24.35 19.30
N LYS A 15 19.27 23.12 18.95
CA LYS A 15 17.97 22.56 19.34
C LYS A 15 18.02 22.07 20.78
N CYS A 16 16.89 22.14 21.49
CA CYS A 16 16.71 21.40 22.73
C CYS A 16 16.90 19.90 22.46
N VAL A 17 17.90 19.28 23.09
CA VAL A 17 18.25 17.87 22.84
C VAL A 17 17.09 16.91 23.20
N ASN A 18 16.25 17.29 24.16
CA ASN A 18 15.17 16.42 24.63
C ASN A 18 13.96 16.42 23.70
N CYS A 19 13.42 17.60 23.34
CA CYS A 19 12.19 17.67 22.54
C CYS A 19 12.39 18.01 21.07
N LEU A 20 13.58 18.53 20.69
CA LEU A 20 13.92 18.99 19.34
C LEU A 20 13.02 20.08 18.72
N GLU A 21 12.00 20.55 19.44
CA GLU A 21 11.05 21.57 18.97
C GLU A 21 11.50 23.02 19.25
N ALA A 22 12.22 23.24 20.35
CA ALA A 22 12.75 24.56 20.72
C ALA A 22 14.18 24.75 20.19
N VAL A 23 14.51 25.99 19.82
CA VAL A 23 15.82 26.40 19.29
C VAL A 23 16.38 27.58 20.10
N TYR A 24 17.71 27.61 20.25
CA TYR A 24 18.41 28.55 21.10
C TYR A 24 19.72 29.01 20.45
N CYS A 25 20.07 30.28 20.66
CA CYS A 25 21.39 30.83 20.37
C CYS A 25 22.52 30.09 21.10
N SER A 26 22.30 29.81 22.39
CA SER A 26 23.30 29.26 23.28
C SER A 26 22.68 28.45 24.42
N VAL A 27 23.53 27.81 25.23
CA VAL A 27 23.09 27.04 26.40
C VAL A 27 22.55 27.97 27.49
N GLU A 28 23.07 29.20 27.58
CA GLU A 28 22.59 30.25 28.47
C GLU A 28 21.16 30.67 28.10
N CYS A 29 20.89 30.89 26.81
CA CYS A 29 19.55 31.16 26.29
C CYS A 29 18.56 30.04 26.65
N GLN A 30 19.01 28.77 26.56
CA GLN A 30 18.21 27.60 26.94
C GLN A 30 17.92 27.54 28.44
N ARG A 31 18.94 27.74 29.29
CA ARG A 31 18.80 27.71 30.76
C ARG A 31 17.87 28.81 31.27
N SER A 32 17.98 30.01 30.70
CA SER A 32 17.09 31.14 31.02
C SER A 32 15.63 30.85 30.66
N HIS A 33 15.37 30.28 29.48
CA HIS A 33 14.01 29.93 29.05
C HIS A 33 13.46 28.65 29.72
N TRP A 34 14.29 27.87 30.42
CA TRP A 34 13.91 26.55 30.95
C TRP A 34 12.64 26.53 31.81
N PRO A 35 12.38 27.48 32.74
CA PRO A 35 11.17 27.46 33.56
C PRO A 35 9.88 27.51 32.72
N GLN A 36 9.89 28.24 31.61
CA GLN A 36 8.76 28.37 30.69
C GLN A 36 8.72 27.20 29.68
N HIS A 37 9.89 26.72 29.25
CA HIS A 37 9.99 25.65 28.26
C HIS A 37 9.69 24.26 28.84
N ARG A 38 10.12 23.97 30.07
CA ARG A 38 10.09 22.62 30.68
C ARG A 38 8.75 21.89 30.52
N PRO A 39 7.58 22.50 30.81
CA PRO A 39 6.30 21.80 30.65
C PRO A 39 6.07 21.36 29.20
N SER A 40 6.29 22.26 28.23
CA SER A 40 6.15 21.95 26.80
C SER A 40 7.17 20.92 26.29
N CYS A 41 8.39 20.94 26.85
CA CYS A 41 9.43 19.96 26.55
C CYS A 41 8.99 18.56 26.99
N GLN A 42 8.52 18.43 28.23
CA GLN A 42 8.07 17.16 28.79
C GLN A 42 6.87 16.58 28.04
N THR A 43 5.85 17.41 27.75
CA THR A 43 4.71 16.99 26.93
C THR A 43 5.14 16.48 25.55
N THR A 44 6.12 17.12 24.92
CA THR A 44 6.63 16.68 23.62
C THR A 44 7.36 15.34 23.73
N VAL A 45 8.23 15.18 24.73
CA VAL A 45 8.92 13.90 24.98
C VAL A 45 7.91 12.78 25.24
N GLU A 46 6.89 13.00 26.07
CA GLU A 46 5.84 12.03 26.33
C GLU A 46 5.05 11.65 25.07
N ARG A 47 4.72 12.62 24.21
CA ARG A 47 4.05 12.34 22.93
C ARG A 47 4.92 11.48 22.01
N VAL A 48 6.22 11.78 21.93
CA VAL A 48 7.17 11.00 21.13
C VAL A 48 7.27 9.57 21.67
N LEU A 49 7.40 9.39 22.99
CA LEU A 49 7.46 8.06 23.59
C LEU A 49 6.19 7.24 23.31
N LYS A 50 5.01 7.85 23.45
CA LYS A 50 3.72 7.20 23.10
C LYS A 50 3.64 6.82 21.62
N LEU A 51 4.17 7.66 20.72
CA LEU A 51 4.22 7.34 19.30
C LEU A 51 5.14 6.15 19.04
N VAL A 52 6.33 6.14 19.65
CA VAL A 52 7.29 5.03 19.51
C VAL A 52 6.70 3.72 20.00
N GLU A 53 5.97 3.73 21.12
CA GLU A 53 5.27 2.56 21.64
C GLU A 53 4.22 2.04 20.64
N LYS A 54 3.40 2.94 20.07
CA LYS A 54 2.44 2.57 19.02
C LYS A 54 3.11 1.99 17.78
N LEU A 55 4.24 2.55 17.35
CA LEU A 55 5.00 2.07 16.20
C LEU A 55 5.58 0.67 16.44
N LYS A 56 6.08 0.40 17.65
CA LYS A 56 6.54 -0.94 18.05
C LYS A 56 5.40 -1.96 17.96
N MET A 57 4.25 -1.64 18.55
CA MET A 57 3.06 -2.50 18.49
C MET A 57 2.63 -2.80 17.05
N PHE A 58 2.65 -1.79 16.18
CA PHE A 58 2.32 -1.97 14.76
C PHE A 58 3.34 -2.84 14.03
N SER A 59 4.64 -2.64 14.29
CA SER A 59 5.72 -3.45 13.73
C SER A 59 5.60 -4.92 14.12
N GLU A 60 5.41 -5.20 15.41
CA GLU A 60 5.23 -6.56 15.93
C GLU A 60 3.99 -7.24 15.33
N SER A 61 2.90 -6.49 15.17
CA SER A 61 1.66 -6.99 14.54
C SER A 61 1.88 -7.34 13.07
N LYS A 62 2.66 -6.52 12.35
CA LYS A 62 3.02 -6.74 10.95
C LYS A 62 3.91 -7.96 10.77
N GLU A 63 4.85 -8.20 11.69
CA GLU A 63 5.71 -9.40 11.69
C GLU A 63 4.92 -10.67 11.96
N LYS A 64 4.00 -10.65 12.94
CA LYS A 64 3.18 -11.81 13.31
C LYS A 64 2.10 -12.14 12.29
N THR A 65 1.57 -11.13 11.61
CA THR A 65 0.48 -11.29 10.63
C THR A 65 0.80 -10.56 9.32
N PRO A 66 1.78 -11.05 8.55
CA PRO A 66 2.10 -10.48 7.25
C PRO A 66 0.84 -10.44 6.38
N GLY A 67 0.41 -9.24 5.98
CA GLY A 67 -0.77 -9.06 5.14
C GLY A 67 -2.10 -8.81 5.86
N LEU A 68 -2.32 -9.28 7.10
CA LEU A 68 -3.60 -9.08 7.80
C LEU A 68 -3.68 -7.71 8.50
N ALA A 69 -2.63 -7.33 9.23
CA ALA A 69 -2.53 -6.04 9.93
C ALA A 69 -2.55 -4.83 8.99
N ALA A 70 -2.34 -5.05 7.69
CA ALA A 70 -2.42 -4.06 6.62
C ALA A 70 -3.14 -4.63 5.39
N THR A 71 -4.27 -5.32 5.62
CA THR A 71 -5.05 -5.93 4.53
C THR A 71 -5.45 -4.86 3.53
N TYR A 72 -4.84 -4.88 2.35
CA TYR A 72 -5.24 -4.04 1.24
C TYR A 72 -6.25 -4.80 0.39
N TYR A 73 -7.48 -4.28 0.37
CA TYR A 73 -8.53 -4.83 -0.47
C TYR A 73 -8.28 -4.43 -1.92
N TRP A 74 -7.86 -3.19 -2.18
CA TRP A 74 -7.48 -2.72 -3.51
C TRP A 74 -5.97 -2.61 -3.67
N GLY A 75 -5.47 -2.98 -4.85
CA GLY A 75 -4.10 -2.65 -5.23
C GLY A 75 -3.93 -1.14 -5.28
N ASN A 76 -2.80 -0.64 -4.81
CA ASN A 76 -2.45 0.77 -4.78
C ASN A 76 -1.87 1.30 -6.11
N GLN A 77 -1.86 0.48 -7.16
CA GLN A 77 -1.39 0.83 -8.49
C GLN A 77 -2.57 0.79 -9.49
N PRO A 78 -2.56 1.61 -10.55
CA PRO A 78 -3.46 1.42 -11.68
C PRO A 78 -3.20 0.08 -12.37
N ALA A 79 -4.14 -0.35 -13.22
CA ALA A 79 -3.89 -1.51 -14.08
C ALA A 79 -2.74 -1.19 -15.04
N VAL A 80 -1.78 -2.10 -15.17
CA VAL A 80 -0.67 -1.99 -16.12
C VAL A 80 -0.64 -3.26 -16.98
N ASP A 81 -0.48 -3.08 -18.29
CA ASP A 81 -0.12 -4.18 -19.19
C ASP A 81 1.33 -4.58 -18.90
N THR A 82 1.48 -5.77 -18.31
CA THR A 82 2.77 -6.29 -17.86
C THR A 82 3.60 -6.93 -18.97
N ILE A 83 2.98 -7.25 -20.11
CA ILE A 83 3.68 -7.77 -21.29
C ILE A 83 4.04 -6.62 -22.22
N ASN A 84 3.07 -5.74 -22.52
CA ASN A 84 3.23 -4.63 -23.47
C ASN A 84 3.98 -5.08 -24.75
N LEU A 85 3.39 -6.08 -25.42
CA LEU A 85 4.08 -6.94 -26.38
C LEU A 85 4.75 -6.15 -27.51
N SER A 86 4.06 -5.14 -28.05
CA SER A 86 4.54 -4.37 -29.21
C SER A 86 5.81 -3.57 -28.94
N VAL A 87 6.03 -3.10 -27.70
CA VAL A 87 7.22 -2.32 -27.34
C VAL A 87 8.33 -3.17 -26.71
N ASN A 88 8.03 -4.42 -26.35
CA ASN A 88 8.98 -5.36 -25.75
C ASN A 88 9.40 -6.43 -26.76
N GLU A 89 8.81 -7.63 -26.71
CA GLU A 89 9.19 -8.76 -27.57
C GLU A 89 8.84 -8.56 -29.06
N GLY A 90 7.95 -7.62 -29.36
CA GLY A 90 7.50 -7.25 -30.70
C GLY A 90 6.23 -7.99 -31.14
N GLU A 91 5.50 -7.40 -32.08
CA GLU A 91 4.21 -7.95 -32.57
C GLU A 91 4.37 -9.30 -33.30
N GLU A 92 5.56 -9.60 -33.82
CA GLU A 92 5.87 -10.87 -34.47
C GLU A 92 6.21 -11.99 -33.46
N TYR A 93 6.29 -11.68 -32.17
CA TYR A 93 6.62 -12.66 -31.14
C TYR A 93 5.56 -13.77 -31.09
N SER A 94 6.01 -15.01 -31.23
CA SER A 94 5.13 -16.16 -31.46
C SER A 94 5.51 -17.37 -30.61
N ASN A 95 6.18 -17.14 -29.49
CA ASN A 95 6.44 -18.16 -28.48
C ASN A 95 5.50 -18.00 -27.27
N PRO A 96 5.27 -19.05 -26.46
CA PRO A 96 4.54 -18.92 -25.21
C PRO A 96 5.20 -17.92 -24.25
N LEU A 97 4.38 -17.26 -23.44
CA LEU A 97 4.81 -16.31 -22.40
C LEU A 97 4.53 -16.88 -21.01
N ALA A 98 5.43 -16.60 -20.06
CA ALA A 98 5.29 -16.97 -18.67
C ALA A 98 5.67 -15.80 -17.77
N LEU A 99 4.71 -15.33 -16.96
CA LEU A 99 4.85 -14.17 -16.09
C LEU A 99 4.81 -14.60 -14.62
N LEU A 100 5.81 -14.16 -13.85
CA LEU A 100 5.82 -14.27 -12.40
C LEU A 100 5.37 -12.94 -11.77
N LEU A 101 4.23 -12.96 -11.09
CA LEU A 101 3.68 -11.81 -10.38
C LEU A 101 3.90 -11.96 -8.88
N CYS A 102 5.01 -11.39 -8.39
CA CYS A 102 5.36 -11.36 -6.97
C CYS A 102 4.68 -10.17 -6.27
N GLY A 103 3.76 -10.46 -5.35
CA GLY A 103 2.88 -9.43 -4.79
C GLY A 103 1.80 -9.05 -5.79
N VAL A 104 1.12 -10.07 -6.35
CA VAL A 104 0.13 -9.88 -7.42
C VAL A 104 -0.85 -8.77 -7.06
N GLY A 105 -1.30 -8.74 -5.79
CA GLY A 105 -2.11 -7.70 -5.16
C GLY A 105 -3.49 -7.48 -5.76
N ASP A 106 -3.57 -7.35 -7.07
CA ASP A 106 -4.73 -7.03 -7.87
C ASP A 106 -4.75 -7.80 -9.21
N LEU A 107 -5.89 -8.40 -9.50
CA LEU A 107 -6.15 -9.09 -10.77
C LEU A 107 -6.18 -8.15 -11.99
N ARG A 108 -6.28 -6.83 -11.79
CA ARG A 108 -6.33 -5.83 -12.87
C ARG A 108 -5.17 -5.91 -13.85
N ASN A 109 -3.96 -6.17 -13.35
CA ASN A 109 -2.79 -6.28 -14.21
C ASN A 109 -2.91 -7.50 -15.12
N VAL A 110 -3.37 -8.63 -14.59
CA VAL A 110 -3.64 -9.85 -15.37
C VAL A 110 -4.71 -9.57 -16.42
N LEU A 111 -5.84 -8.97 -16.03
CA LEU A 111 -6.93 -8.68 -16.97
C LEU A 111 -6.52 -7.71 -18.07
N LEU A 112 -5.85 -6.60 -17.72
CA LEU A 112 -5.41 -5.62 -18.71
C LEU A 112 -4.35 -6.22 -19.64
N THR A 113 -3.40 -6.98 -19.11
CA THR A 113 -2.39 -7.68 -19.90
C THR A 113 -3.05 -8.61 -20.92
N ILE A 114 -4.01 -9.44 -20.49
CA ILE A 114 -4.73 -10.35 -21.41
C ILE A 114 -5.51 -9.55 -22.46
N ALA A 115 -6.21 -8.50 -22.05
CA ALA A 115 -7.02 -7.68 -22.96
C ALA A 115 -6.20 -6.83 -23.94
N SER A 116 -4.91 -6.59 -23.63
CA SER A 116 -4.01 -5.78 -24.46
C SER A 116 -3.19 -6.65 -25.43
N LEU A 117 -3.28 -7.98 -25.34
CA LEU A 117 -2.61 -8.86 -26.29
C LEU A 117 -3.21 -8.67 -27.69
N PRO A 118 -2.37 -8.50 -28.74
CA PRO A 118 -2.85 -8.43 -30.11
C PRO A 118 -3.59 -9.71 -30.52
N ASP A 119 -4.64 -9.58 -31.33
CA ASP A 119 -5.41 -10.74 -31.84
C ASP A 119 -4.55 -11.76 -32.60
N VAL A 120 -3.42 -11.31 -33.16
CA VAL A 120 -2.44 -12.16 -33.85
C VAL A 120 -1.66 -13.07 -32.90
N TYR A 121 -1.58 -12.73 -31.61
CA TYR A 121 -0.90 -13.54 -30.61
C TYR A 121 -1.82 -14.67 -30.13
N GLN A 122 -1.60 -15.88 -30.65
CA GLN A 122 -2.42 -17.07 -30.35
C GLN A 122 -1.70 -18.11 -29.47
N LYS A 123 -0.64 -17.71 -28.76
CA LYS A 123 0.13 -18.62 -27.91
C LYS A 123 -0.34 -18.57 -26.46
N GLN A 124 0.05 -19.58 -25.70
CA GLN A 124 -0.27 -19.65 -24.28
C GLN A 124 0.40 -18.50 -23.52
N VAL A 125 -0.32 -17.93 -22.55
CA VAL A 125 0.23 -17.04 -21.53
C VAL A 125 -0.01 -17.67 -20.16
N MET A 126 1.06 -17.94 -19.44
CA MET A 126 1.03 -18.51 -18.10
C MET A 126 1.28 -17.40 -17.08
N PHE A 127 0.38 -17.24 -16.10
CA PHE A 127 0.59 -16.37 -14.95
C PHE A 127 0.85 -17.21 -13.71
N VAL A 128 2.02 -17.04 -13.11
CA VAL A 128 2.38 -17.58 -11.79
C VAL A 128 2.21 -16.45 -10.78
N MET A 129 1.24 -16.59 -9.89
CA MET A 129 0.85 -15.53 -8.94
C MET A 129 1.30 -15.87 -7.52
N ASN A 130 1.91 -14.90 -6.84
CA ASN A 130 2.27 -15.00 -5.44
C ASN A 130 1.89 -13.71 -4.70
N ASP A 131 1.54 -13.80 -3.42
CA ASP A 131 1.26 -12.64 -2.58
C ASP A 131 1.71 -12.89 -1.14
N ILE A 132 2.12 -11.82 -0.45
CA ILE A 132 2.48 -11.88 0.97
C ILE A 132 1.25 -12.19 1.84
N CYS A 133 0.06 -11.81 1.38
CA CYS A 133 -1.20 -12.04 2.06
C CYS A 133 -1.97 -13.20 1.40
N PRO A 134 -2.10 -14.37 2.08
CA PRO A 134 -2.85 -15.52 1.56
C PRO A 134 -4.30 -15.18 1.20
N CYS A 135 -4.94 -14.29 1.97
CA CYS A 135 -6.32 -13.85 1.71
C CYS A 135 -6.43 -13.06 0.40
N THR A 136 -5.42 -12.24 0.06
CA THR A 136 -5.38 -11.50 -1.21
C THR A 136 -5.24 -12.46 -2.40
N LEU A 137 -4.37 -13.46 -2.28
CA LEU A 137 -4.20 -14.48 -3.31
C LEU A 137 -5.47 -15.32 -3.50
N ALA A 138 -6.06 -15.81 -2.41
CA ALA A 138 -7.30 -16.59 -2.44
C ALA A 138 -8.46 -15.81 -3.10
N ARG A 139 -8.62 -14.53 -2.74
CA ARG A 139 -9.62 -13.65 -3.37
C ARG A 139 -9.35 -13.47 -4.87
N THR A 140 -8.10 -13.28 -5.26
CA THR A 140 -7.70 -13.12 -6.67
C THR A 140 -8.04 -14.38 -7.47
N VAL A 141 -7.70 -15.57 -6.96
CA VAL A 141 -8.02 -16.85 -7.57
C VAL A 141 -9.53 -17.04 -7.69
N LEU A 142 -10.30 -16.72 -6.64
CA LEU A 142 -11.76 -16.81 -6.66
C LEU A 142 -12.38 -15.92 -7.75
N LEU A 143 -11.96 -14.65 -7.82
CA LEU A 143 -12.51 -13.70 -8.79
C LEU A 143 -12.15 -14.10 -10.24
N LEU A 144 -10.93 -14.57 -10.48
CA LEU A 144 -10.53 -15.11 -11.78
C LEU A 144 -11.34 -16.37 -12.14
N TYR A 145 -11.57 -17.26 -11.17
CA TYR A 145 -12.39 -18.45 -11.36
C TYR A 145 -13.84 -18.09 -11.70
N MET A 146 -14.42 -17.08 -11.04
CA MET A 146 -15.77 -16.57 -11.33
C MET A 146 -15.88 -16.03 -12.76
N LEU A 147 -14.90 -15.23 -13.21
CA LEU A 147 -14.83 -14.74 -14.58
C LEU A 147 -14.68 -15.89 -15.59
N TYR A 148 -13.81 -16.85 -15.30
CA TYR A 148 -13.55 -17.99 -16.18
C TYR A 148 -14.78 -18.90 -16.31
N LYS A 149 -15.46 -19.22 -15.21
CA LYS A 149 -16.61 -20.12 -15.23
C LYS A 149 -17.92 -19.47 -15.64
N GLY A 150 -18.14 -18.23 -15.23
CA GLY A 150 -19.41 -17.54 -15.50
C GLY A 150 -19.36 -16.54 -16.64
N GLY A 151 -18.20 -16.32 -17.26
CA GLY A 151 -18.06 -15.47 -18.44
C GLY A 151 -18.53 -14.04 -18.19
N ASN A 152 -19.13 -13.45 -19.23
CA ASN A 152 -19.57 -12.05 -19.22
C ASN A 152 -20.62 -11.75 -18.13
N ASP A 153 -21.45 -12.74 -17.77
CA ASP A 153 -22.52 -12.56 -16.78
C ASP A 153 -21.96 -12.27 -15.37
N MET A 154 -20.75 -12.73 -15.08
CA MET A 154 -20.10 -12.54 -13.78
C MET A 154 -19.27 -11.26 -13.69
N ALA A 155 -19.05 -10.55 -14.80
CA ALA A 155 -18.21 -9.35 -14.81
C ALA A 155 -18.70 -8.29 -13.81
N SER A 156 -20.02 -8.03 -13.78
CA SER A 156 -20.63 -7.07 -12.86
C SER A 156 -20.47 -7.50 -11.39
N ALA A 157 -20.75 -8.78 -11.08
CA ALA A 157 -20.59 -9.32 -9.73
C ALA A 157 -19.13 -9.23 -9.26
N VAL A 158 -18.16 -9.56 -10.12
CA VAL A 158 -16.73 -9.47 -9.82
C VAL A 158 -16.31 -8.02 -9.57
N ILE A 159 -16.81 -7.06 -10.37
CA ILE A 159 -16.57 -5.63 -10.13
C ILE A 159 -17.16 -5.19 -8.78
N HIS A 160 -18.38 -5.60 -8.43
CA HIS A 160 -19.01 -5.25 -7.16
C HIS A 160 -18.30 -5.87 -5.95
N ILE A 161 -17.93 -7.14 -6.03
CA ILE A 161 -17.16 -7.81 -4.96
C ILE A 161 -15.80 -7.15 -4.83
N ARG A 162 -15.13 -6.85 -5.96
CA ARG A 162 -13.83 -6.20 -5.96
C ARG A 162 -13.94 -4.82 -5.35
N TYR A 163 -14.74 -3.91 -5.92
CA TYR A 163 -14.73 -2.45 -5.66
C TYR A 163 -15.76 -1.94 -4.67
N SER A 164 -16.70 -2.77 -4.26
CA SER A 164 -17.72 -2.38 -3.28
C SER A 164 -17.80 -3.33 -2.10
N LEU A 165 -16.99 -4.41 -2.07
CA LEU A 165 -17.08 -5.50 -1.09
C LEU A 165 -18.53 -5.99 -0.94
N ARG A 166 -19.27 -5.99 -2.07
CA ARG A 166 -20.70 -6.20 -2.10
C ARG A 166 -21.04 -7.40 -2.95
N ILE A 167 -21.87 -8.27 -2.40
CA ILE A 167 -22.58 -9.32 -3.13
C ILE A 167 -24.01 -8.78 -3.36
N SER A 168 -24.52 -8.88 -4.58
CA SER A 168 -25.90 -8.46 -4.85
C SER A 168 -26.88 -9.45 -4.22
N GLU A 169 -28.11 -9.00 -3.92
CA GLU A 169 -29.14 -9.92 -3.41
C GLU A 169 -29.41 -11.06 -4.40
N GLN A 170 -29.43 -10.75 -5.70
CA GLN A 170 -29.59 -11.74 -6.76
C GLN A 170 -28.47 -12.79 -6.75
N ASP A 171 -27.22 -12.39 -6.52
CA ASP A 171 -26.08 -13.32 -6.46
C ASP A 171 -26.07 -14.14 -5.15
N SER A 172 -26.55 -13.55 -4.05
CA SER A 172 -26.68 -14.26 -2.78
C SER A 172 -27.72 -15.40 -2.84
N LEU A 173 -28.81 -15.18 -3.59
CA LEU A 173 -29.89 -16.16 -3.75
C LEU A 173 -29.54 -17.31 -4.71
N ARG A 174 -28.54 -17.15 -5.58
CA ARG A 174 -28.05 -18.22 -6.48
C ARG A 174 -27.14 -19.23 -5.80
N CYS A 175 -26.67 -18.94 -4.58
CA CYS A 175 -25.76 -19.78 -3.81
C CYS A 175 -26.47 -20.74 -2.84
N CYS A 176 -27.80 -20.63 -2.69
CA CYS A 176 -28.65 -21.51 -1.89
C CYS A 176 -29.44 -22.44 -2.82
#